data_AF-A0A4Y2UTD3-F1
#
_entry.id   AF-A0A4Y2UTD3-F1
#
_cell.length_a   1.000
_cell.length_b   1.000
_cell.length_c   1.000
_cell.angle_alpha   90.00
_cell.angle_beta   90.00
_cell.angle_gamma   90.00
#
_symmetry.space_group_name_H-M   'P 1'
#
loop_
_entity.id
_entity.type
_entity.pdbx_description
1 polymer ?
#
loop_
_entity_poly.entity_id
_entity_poly.type
_entity_poly.pdbx_seq_one_letter_code
_entity_poly.pdbx_strand_id
1 'polypeptide(L)'
;IDRKVEEDVQGVKTEIDEFQEKISVFEQRICDLEIRPNNIPASPELLYSRPIVKSLTFDGQTSWTVFKTQFDVVSSTNGWTGPVKSSQLVASLLGSAAEVLQGISSYKLTDLTTIENALEARFGDSHFTQFYGTELKTRRQKPGESLQVLAADVERLISLVYAECPLNVRESLAVQFFVDAIRDEDTQLSTRLMDFTDLKSALAYSMKYEASKVASKISMHARPIRIDDNADKRKDEKFESRWKNYYRLAAGKGGIRT
;
A
#
# COMPACT_ATOMS: atom_id res chain seq x y z
N ILE A 1 -7.95 73.64 8.75
CA ILE A 1 -7.32 72.32 9.02
C ILE A 1 -7.01 71.62 7.70
N ASP A 2 -7.87 71.77 6.67
CA ASP A 2 -7.73 71.10 5.37
C ASP A 2 -6.43 71.38 4.58
N ARG A 3 -5.99 72.64 4.46
CA ARG A 3 -4.80 72.98 3.64
C ARG A 3 -3.49 72.34 4.14
N LYS A 4 -3.37 72.11 5.45
CA LYS A 4 -2.16 71.52 6.05
C LYS A 4 -2.10 70.01 5.76
N VAL A 5 -3.26 69.34 5.83
CA VAL A 5 -3.39 67.92 5.50
C VAL A 5 -3.12 67.68 4.02
N GLU A 6 -3.55 68.60 3.15
CA GLU A 6 -3.33 68.49 1.70
C GLU A 6 -1.86 68.68 1.30
N GLU A 7 -1.13 69.58 1.97
CA GLU A 7 0.33 69.71 1.82
C GLU A 7 1.07 68.45 2.27
N ASP A 8 0.69 67.87 3.42
CA ASP A 8 1.33 66.67 3.95
C ASP A 8 1.05 65.44 3.06
N VAL A 9 -0.17 65.30 2.52
CA VAL A 9 -0.53 64.23 1.56
C VAL A 9 0.25 64.38 0.26
N GLN A 10 0.43 65.60 -0.23
CA GLN A 10 1.20 65.85 -1.45
C GLN A 10 2.69 65.52 -1.24
N GLY A 11 3.25 65.82 -0.07
CA GLY A 11 4.62 65.45 0.30
C GLY A 11 4.85 63.94 0.35
N VAL A 12 3.92 63.20 0.99
CA VAL A 12 3.98 61.74 1.03
C VAL A 12 3.88 61.14 -0.38
N LYS A 13 3.06 61.73 -1.26
CA LYS A 13 2.94 61.25 -2.64
C LYS A 13 4.23 61.41 -3.43
N THR A 14 4.92 62.54 -3.27
CA THR A 14 6.22 62.76 -3.92
C THR A 14 7.31 61.80 -3.41
N GLU A 15 7.31 61.48 -2.11
CA GLU A 15 8.26 60.49 -1.56
C GLU A 15 7.97 59.09 -2.11
N ILE A 16 6.70 58.69 -2.21
CA ILE A 16 6.31 57.39 -2.79
C ILE A 16 6.78 57.28 -4.25
N ASP A 17 6.59 58.33 -5.05
CA ASP A 17 7.02 58.34 -6.45
C ASP A 17 8.55 58.19 -6.56
N GLU A 18 9.33 58.86 -5.68
CA GLU A 18 10.79 58.72 -5.63
C GLU A 18 11.24 57.31 -5.21
N PHE A 19 10.52 56.68 -4.27
CA PHE A 19 10.78 55.29 -3.88
C PHE A 19 10.47 54.30 -5.01
N GLN A 20 9.40 54.52 -5.79
CA GLN A 20 9.06 53.68 -6.93
C GLN A 20 10.11 53.75 -8.06
N GLU A 21 10.69 54.93 -8.30
CA GLU A 21 11.77 55.09 -9.26
C GLU A 21 13.04 54.34 -8.82
N LYS A 22 13.40 54.44 -7.53
CA LYS A 22 14.55 53.70 -6.96
C LYS A 22 14.36 52.19 -7.02
N ILE A 23 13.14 51.70 -6.79
CA ILE A 23 12.80 50.28 -6.93
C ILE A 23 12.99 49.84 -8.39
N SER A 24 12.49 50.60 -9.36
CA SER A 24 12.63 50.30 -10.79
C SER A 24 14.10 50.22 -11.23
N VAL A 25 14.95 51.14 -10.74
CA VAL A 25 16.40 51.10 -10.99
C VAL A 25 17.06 49.87 -10.37
N PHE A 26 16.63 49.45 -9.18
CA PHE A 26 17.15 48.25 -8.53
C PHE A 26 16.72 46.97 -9.25
N GLU A 27 15.46 46.86 -9.66
CA GLU A 27 14.96 45.74 -10.44
C GLU A 27 15.72 45.61 -11.76
N GLN A 28 15.97 46.72 -12.45
CA GLN A 28 16.77 46.72 -13.68
C GLN A 28 18.23 46.29 -13.44
N ARG A 29 18.85 46.72 -12.34
CA ARG A 29 20.22 46.27 -11.98
C ARG A 29 20.27 44.79 -11.60
N ILE A 30 19.20 44.23 -11.03
CA ILE A 30 19.10 42.80 -10.75
C ILE A 30 18.99 42.01 -12.05
N CYS A 31 18.15 42.45 -13.00
CA CYS A 31 18.09 41.84 -14.34
C CYS A 31 19.43 41.89 -15.08
N ASP A 32 20.16 43.00 -15.00
CA ASP A 32 21.49 43.13 -15.62
C ASP A 32 22.54 42.22 -14.96
N LEU A 33 22.42 41.96 -13.65
CA LEU A 33 23.29 41.01 -12.92
C LEU A 33 22.94 39.54 -13.25
N GLU A 34 21.68 39.23 -13.54
CA GLU A 34 21.24 37.90 -13.97
C GLU A 34 21.67 37.57 -15.42
N ILE A 35 21.84 38.58 -16.28
CA ILE A 35 22.21 38.40 -17.71
C ILE A 35 23.73 38.30 -17.91
N ARG A 36 24.57 38.79 -16.98
CA ARG A 36 26.02 38.58 -17.08
C ARG A 36 26.39 37.18 -16.61
N PRO A 37 26.87 36.27 -17.48
CA PRO A 37 27.59 35.11 -17.00
C PRO A 37 28.83 35.65 -16.29
N ASN A 38 28.97 35.31 -15.01
CA ASN A 38 30.20 35.55 -14.25
C ASN A 38 31.38 34.99 -15.05
N ASN A 39 32.14 35.86 -15.70
CA ASN A 39 33.42 35.51 -16.33
C ASN A 39 34.45 35.25 -15.23
N ILE A 40 34.30 34.11 -14.55
CA ILE A 40 35.39 33.45 -13.86
C ILE A 40 36.26 32.86 -14.98
N PRO A 41 37.58 33.18 -15.06
CA PRO A 41 38.44 32.51 -16.03
C PRO A 41 38.36 31.01 -15.75
N ALA A 42 37.90 30.26 -16.74
CA ALA A 42 37.71 28.82 -16.63
C ALA A 42 39.01 28.16 -16.19
N SER A 43 39.06 27.67 -14.95
CA SER A 43 40.03 26.63 -14.62
C SER A 43 39.52 25.34 -15.29
N PRO A 44 40.36 24.57 -15.99
CA PRO A 44 39.90 23.42 -16.78
C PRO A 44 39.49 22.16 -15.97
N GLU A 45 39.10 22.29 -14.70
CA GLU A 45 39.05 21.12 -13.79
C GLU A 45 37.69 20.80 -13.14
N LEU A 46 36.58 21.48 -13.43
CA LEU A 46 35.27 21.17 -12.80
C LEU A 46 34.09 20.94 -13.77
N LEU A 47 34.31 20.23 -14.88
CA LEU A 47 33.21 19.72 -15.72
C LEU A 47 32.89 18.25 -15.43
N TYR A 48 32.61 17.92 -14.17
CA TYR A 48 31.69 16.83 -13.87
C TYR A 48 30.33 17.46 -13.64
N SER A 49 29.54 17.60 -14.71
CA SER A 49 28.13 17.98 -14.61
C SER A 49 27.44 17.02 -13.66
N ARG A 50 27.19 17.47 -12.43
CA ARG A 50 26.41 16.71 -11.45
C ARG A 50 25.04 16.46 -12.10
N PRO A 51 24.60 15.20 -12.27
CA PRO A 51 23.30 14.93 -12.87
C PRO A 51 22.23 15.62 -12.02
N ILE A 52 21.49 16.56 -12.60
CA ILE A 52 20.32 17.14 -11.94
C ILE A 52 19.28 16.03 -11.87
N VAL A 53 18.93 15.62 -10.66
CA VAL A 53 17.85 14.64 -10.46
C VAL A 53 16.54 15.29 -10.88
N LYS A 54 15.78 14.62 -11.74
CA LYS A 54 14.49 15.11 -12.27
C LYS A 54 13.54 15.52 -11.13
N SER A 55 12.76 16.56 -11.38
CA SER A 55 11.72 17.02 -10.45
C SER A 55 10.70 15.92 -10.17
N LEU A 56 10.33 15.77 -8.90
CA LEU A 56 9.25 14.89 -8.48
C LEU A 56 7.89 15.53 -8.76
N THR A 57 6.84 14.72 -8.74
CA THR A 57 5.45 15.19 -8.87
C THR A 57 4.62 14.65 -7.71
N PHE A 58 3.72 15.47 -7.18
CA PHE A 58 2.80 15.12 -6.11
C PHE A 58 1.38 15.52 -6.48
N ASP A 59 0.49 14.54 -6.65
CA ASP A 59 -0.93 14.76 -6.96
C ASP A 59 -1.85 14.61 -5.75
N GLY A 60 -1.29 14.21 -4.60
CA GLY A 60 -2.02 13.94 -3.36
C GLY A 60 -2.50 12.50 -3.20
N GLN A 61 -2.10 11.56 -4.07
CA GLN A 61 -2.47 10.14 -3.94
C GLN A 61 -1.51 9.34 -3.05
N THR A 62 -0.21 9.67 -3.10
CA THR A 62 0.79 9.09 -2.19
C THR A 62 0.76 9.79 -0.83
N SER A 63 1.23 9.13 0.23
CA SER A 63 1.40 9.81 1.55
C SER A 63 2.31 11.03 1.40
N TRP A 64 1.91 12.13 2.05
CA TRP A 64 2.69 13.36 2.09
C TRP A 64 4.08 13.13 2.70
N THR A 65 4.19 12.35 3.77
CA THR A 65 5.48 12.01 4.41
C THR A 65 6.43 11.26 3.47
N VAL A 66 5.89 10.32 2.68
CA VAL A 66 6.68 9.59 1.68
C VAL A 66 7.20 10.54 0.61
N PHE A 67 6.33 11.40 0.06
CA PHE A 67 6.74 12.39 -0.93
C PHE A 67 7.76 13.38 -0.34
N LYS A 68 7.52 13.92 0.86
CA LYS A 68 8.41 14.87 1.54
C LYS A 68 9.80 14.27 1.75
N THR A 69 9.87 13.00 2.17
CA THR A 69 11.14 12.28 2.32
C THR A 69 11.90 12.18 1.00
N GLN A 70 11.21 11.79 -0.09
CA GLN A 70 11.83 11.73 -1.41
C GLN A 70 12.27 13.12 -1.90
N PHE A 71 11.45 14.14 -1.67
CA PHE A 71 11.73 15.52 -2.02
C PHE A 71 12.95 16.06 -1.27
N ASP A 72 13.10 15.75 0.02
CA ASP A 72 14.26 16.15 0.82
C ASP A 72 15.56 15.50 0.34
N VAL A 73 15.52 14.23 -0.07
CA VAL A 73 16.65 13.53 -0.68
C VAL A 73 17.05 14.19 -2.01
N VAL A 74 16.09 14.49 -2.87
CA VAL A 74 16.32 15.16 -4.17
C VAL A 74 16.87 16.57 -3.96
N SER A 75 16.26 17.33 -3.04
CA SER A 75 16.69 18.67 -2.66
C SER A 75 18.14 18.70 -2.17
N SER A 76 18.52 17.75 -1.32
CA SER A 76 19.88 17.65 -0.79
C SER A 76 20.89 17.28 -1.88
N THR A 77 20.50 16.38 -2.78
CA THR A 77 21.34 15.95 -3.91
C THR A 77 21.57 17.10 -4.91
N ASN A 78 20.53 17.89 -5.17
CA ASN A 78 20.58 19.02 -6.08
C ASN A 78 21.10 20.32 -5.44
N GLY A 79 21.30 20.35 -4.11
CA GLY A 79 21.79 21.53 -3.40
C GLY A 79 20.78 22.68 -3.35
N TRP A 80 19.48 22.40 -3.39
CA TRP A 80 18.45 23.44 -3.33
C TRP A 80 18.46 24.13 -1.96
N THR A 81 18.49 25.46 -1.98
CA THR A 81 18.38 26.34 -0.81
C THR A 81 16.93 26.78 -0.60
N GLY A 82 16.58 27.35 0.56
CA GLY A 82 15.19 27.65 0.95
C GLY A 82 14.28 28.21 -0.17
N PRO A 83 14.62 29.33 -0.83
CA PRO A 83 13.80 29.91 -1.89
C PRO A 83 13.65 29.01 -3.13
N VAL A 84 14.74 28.35 -3.53
CA VAL A 84 14.75 27.41 -4.67
C VAL A 84 13.94 26.17 -4.33
N LYS A 85 14.12 25.63 -3.12
CA LYS A 85 13.40 24.48 -2.59
C LYS A 85 11.89 24.77 -2.52
N SER A 86 11.50 25.96 -2.09
CA SER A 86 10.11 26.42 -2.09
C SER A 86 9.50 26.46 -3.49
N SER A 87 10.19 27.11 -4.43
CA SER A 87 9.75 27.21 -5.83
C SER A 87 9.62 25.84 -6.47
N GLN A 88 10.55 24.94 -6.16
CA GLN A 88 10.56 23.59 -6.68
C GLN A 88 9.49 22.71 -6.04
N LEU A 89 9.16 22.91 -4.76
CA LEU A 89 8.05 22.24 -4.11
C LEU A 89 6.73 22.64 -4.78
N VAL A 90 6.50 23.93 -4.99
CA VAL A 90 5.33 24.46 -5.71
C VAL A 90 5.23 23.86 -7.12
N ALA A 91 6.33 23.84 -7.88
CA ALA A 91 6.37 23.26 -9.22
C ALA A 91 6.15 21.75 -9.26
N SER A 92 6.34 21.06 -8.13
CA SER A 92 6.13 19.61 -8.02
C SER A 92 4.66 19.27 -7.75
N LEU A 93 3.80 20.23 -7.39
CA LEU A 93 2.40 19.97 -7.06
C LEU A 93 1.53 19.86 -8.33
N LEU A 94 0.68 18.84 -8.37
CA LEU A 94 -0.29 18.58 -9.43
C LEU A 94 -1.68 18.31 -8.84
N GLY A 95 -2.71 18.38 -9.68
CA GLY A 95 -4.07 17.97 -9.31
C GLY A 95 -4.56 18.57 -8.00
N SER A 96 -5.11 17.73 -7.11
CA SER A 96 -5.65 18.16 -5.82
C SER A 96 -4.58 18.74 -4.89
N ALA A 97 -3.31 18.34 -5.04
CA ALA A 97 -2.23 18.90 -4.23
C ALA A 97 -1.94 20.35 -4.60
N ALA A 98 -2.01 20.72 -5.88
CA ALA A 98 -1.80 22.10 -6.32
C ALA A 98 -2.89 23.06 -5.79
N GLU A 99 -4.10 22.56 -5.51
CA GLU A 99 -5.19 23.38 -4.99
C GLU A 99 -4.90 23.98 -3.60
N VAL A 100 -3.99 23.42 -2.80
CA VAL A 100 -3.60 24.00 -1.49
C VAL A 100 -3.01 25.40 -1.64
N LEU A 101 -2.45 25.70 -2.81
CA LEU A 101 -1.83 26.99 -3.09
C LEU A 101 -2.86 28.13 -3.18
N GLN A 102 -4.14 27.83 -3.44
CA GLN A 102 -5.19 28.85 -3.52
C GLN A 102 -5.41 29.59 -2.18
N GLY A 103 -5.10 28.95 -1.05
CA GLY A 103 -5.20 29.52 0.29
C GLY A 103 -3.98 30.33 0.73
N ILE A 104 -2.90 30.35 -0.07
CA ILE A 104 -1.61 30.94 0.29
C ILE A 104 -1.40 32.22 -0.53
N SER A 105 -1.08 33.33 0.15
CA SER A 105 -0.71 34.58 -0.51
C SER A 105 0.55 34.40 -1.37
N SER A 106 0.62 35.00 -2.57
CA SER A 106 1.74 34.80 -3.49
C SER A 106 3.12 35.06 -2.88
N TYR A 107 3.25 36.13 -2.08
CA TYR A 107 4.51 36.48 -1.40
C TYR A 107 4.93 35.48 -0.31
N LYS A 108 4.03 34.58 0.12
CA LYS A 108 4.33 33.49 1.06
C LYS A 108 4.69 32.18 0.37
N LEU A 109 4.57 32.10 -0.96
CA LEU A 109 4.99 30.91 -1.72
C LEU A 109 6.52 30.75 -1.82
N THR A 110 7.27 31.73 -1.32
CA THR A 110 8.73 31.61 -1.12
C THR A 110 9.09 31.04 0.25
N ASP A 111 8.12 30.98 1.18
CA ASP A 111 8.30 30.37 2.49
C ASP A 111 7.92 28.89 2.43
N LEU A 112 8.96 28.06 2.40
CA LEU A 112 8.83 26.61 2.40
C LEU A 112 7.96 26.10 3.55
N THR A 113 8.09 26.69 4.75
CA THR A 113 7.36 26.21 5.93
C THR A 113 5.86 26.43 5.81
N THR A 114 5.44 27.56 5.24
CA THR A 114 4.02 27.83 4.97
C THR A 114 3.42 26.81 4.01
N ILE A 115 4.12 26.45 2.93
CA ILE A 115 3.64 25.47 1.95
C ILE A 115 3.61 24.06 2.54
N GLU A 116 4.67 23.66 3.24
CA GLU A 116 4.73 22.34 3.91
C GLU A 116 3.60 22.19 4.94
N ASN A 117 3.30 23.22 5.73
CA ASN A 117 2.21 23.17 6.70
C ASN A 117 0.83 23.05 6.04
N ALA A 118 0.61 23.71 4.90
CA ALA A 118 -0.65 23.59 4.16
C ALA A 118 -0.82 22.18 3.55
N LEU A 119 0.27 21.59 3.05
CA LEU A 119 0.29 20.22 2.54
C LEU A 119 0.08 19.21 3.67
N GLU A 120 0.74 19.40 4.82
CA GLU A 120 0.54 18.59 6.03
C GLU A 120 -0.91 18.67 6.53
N ALA A 121 -1.52 19.85 6.54
CA ALA A 121 -2.89 20.03 7.00
C ALA A 121 -3.92 19.30 6.12
N ARG A 122 -3.67 19.16 4.81
CA ARG A 122 -4.62 18.53 3.87
C ARG A 122 -4.29 17.06 3.57
N PHE A 123 -3.01 16.73 3.50
CA PHE A 123 -2.50 15.42 3.07
C PHE A 123 -1.62 14.73 4.12
N GLY A 124 -1.49 15.31 5.31
CA GLY A 124 -0.76 14.70 6.41
C GLY A 124 -1.30 13.32 6.76
N ASP A 125 -0.43 12.53 7.37
CA ASP A 125 -0.71 11.10 7.58
C ASP A 125 -1.93 10.85 8.48
N SER A 126 -2.35 11.84 9.28
CA SER A 126 -3.55 11.75 10.12
C SER A 126 -4.84 11.56 9.31
N HIS A 127 -5.01 12.31 8.21
CA HIS A 127 -6.18 12.23 7.34
C HIS A 127 -6.17 10.93 6.54
N PHE A 128 -5.00 10.48 6.08
CA PHE A 128 -4.85 9.20 5.42
C PHE A 128 -5.10 8.02 6.38
N THR A 129 -4.62 8.09 7.63
CA THR A 129 -4.85 7.06 8.64
C THR A 129 -6.33 6.90 8.93
N GLN A 130 -7.10 7.99 9.00
CA GLN A 130 -8.56 7.93 9.19
C GLN A 130 -9.28 7.35 7.98
N PHE A 131 -8.89 7.77 6.77
CA PHE A 131 -9.45 7.27 5.51
C PHE A 131 -9.20 5.76 5.35
N TYR A 132 -7.94 5.33 5.39
CA TYR A 132 -7.56 3.92 5.28
C TYR A 132 -8.07 3.09 6.47
N GLY A 133 -8.15 3.68 7.66
CA GLY A 133 -8.74 3.02 8.82
C GLY A 133 -10.22 2.71 8.63
N THR A 134 -10.95 3.59 7.94
CA THR A 134 -12.35 3.37 7.56
C THR A 134 -12.46 2.32 6.45
N GLU A 135 -11.61 2.41 5.44
CA GLU A 135 -11.53 1.42 4.35
C GLU A 135 -11.24 0.02 4.90
N LEU A 136 -10.28 -0.12 5.81
CA LEU A 136 -9.94 -1.38 6.47
C LEU A 136 -11.11 -1.98 7.26
N LYS A 137 -11.81 -1.17 8.06
CA LYS A 137 -12.97 -1.64 8.86
C LYS A 137 -14.13 -2.13 8.00
N THR A 138 -14.36 -1.44 6.87
CA THR A 138 -15.46 -1.73 5.95
C THR A 138 -15.08 -2.74 4.87
N ARG A 139 -13.81 -3.14 4.80
CA ARG A 139 -13.31 -4.05 3.78
C ARG A 139 -14.02 -5.39 3.85
N ARG A 140 -14.60 -5.82 2.73
CA ARG A 140 -15.21 -7.14 2.53
C ARG A 140 -14.80 -7.68 1.17
N GLN A 141 -14.62 -9.00 1.05
CA GLN A 141 -14.27 -9.67 -0.20
C GLN A 141 -15.35 -9.45 -1.25
N LYS A 142 -14.97 -8.92 -2.42
CA LYS A 142 -15.89 -8.68 -3.54
C LYS A 142 -16.27 -9.98 -4.24
N PRO A 143 -17.43 -10.03 -4.93
CA PRO A 143 -17.74 -11.17 -5.78
C PRO A 143 -16.67 -11.45 -6.83
N GLY A 144 -16.12 -12.65 -6.83
CA GLY A 144 -15.06 -13.06 -7.77
C GLY A 144 -13.65 -12.61 -7.40
N GLU A 145 -13.48 -11.85 -6.32
CA GLU A 145 -12.16 -11.50 -5.80
C GLU A 145 -11.50 -12.71 -5.14
N SER A 146 -10.25 -12.99 -5.50
CA SER A 146 -9.48 -14.07 -4.89
C SER A 146 -9.00 -13.70 -3.48
N LEU A 147 -8.78 -14.71 -2.64
CA LEU A 147 -8.27 -14.50 -1.29
C LEU A 147 -6.91 -13.80 -1.27
N GLN A 148 -6.07 -14.02 -2.29
CA GLN A 148 -4.77 -13.36 -2.40
C GLN A 148 -4.90 -11.86 -2.64
N VAL A 149 -5.83 -11.44 -3.51
CA VAL A 149 -6.09 -10.02 -3.78
C VAL A 149 -6.63 -9.34 -2.52
N LEU A 150 -7.56 -10.00 -1.83
CA LEU A 150 -8.06 -9.53 -0.54
C LEU A 150 -6.94 -9.37 0.49
N ALA A 151 -6.10 -10.40 0.68
CA ALA A 151 -5.01 -10.38 1.65
C ALA A 151 -3.99 -9.28 1.35
N ALA A 152 -3.58 -9.12 0.08
CA ALA A 152 -2.64 -8.08 -0.32
C ALA A 152 -3.19 -6.67 -0.02
N ASP A 153 -4.49 -6.44 -0.24
CA ASP A 153 -5.12 -5.16 0.06
C ASP A 153 -5.25 -4.92 1.57
N VAL A 154 -5.56 -5.96 2.36
CA VAL A 154 -5.55 -5.88 3.83
C VAL A 154 -4.14 -5.56 4.35
N GLU A 155 -3.10 -6.24 3.85
CA GLU A 155 -1.70 -5.98 4.23
C GLU A 155 -1.27 -4.54 3.91
N ARG A 156 -1.66 -4.05 2.72
CA ARG A 156 -1.46 -2.65 2.32
C ARG A 156 -2.13 -1.69 3.30
N LEU A 157 -3.40 -1.90 3.63
CA LEU A 157 -4.16 -1.05 4.54
C LEU A 157 -3.59 -1.09 5.97
N ILE A 158 -3.19 -2.26 6.47
CA ILE A 158 -2.53 -2.41 7.77
C ILE A 158 -1.22 -1.62 7.82
N SER A 159 -0.43 -1.68 6.75
CA SER A 159 0.83 -0.93 6.65
C SER A 159 0.61 0.58 6.61
N LEU A 160 -0.52 1.05 6.08
CA LEU A 160 -0.88 2.47 6.03
C LEU A 160 -1.45 2.99 7.35
N VAL A 161 -2.23 2.17 8.07
CA VAL A 161 -2.91 2.60 9.31
C VAL A 161 -2.05 2.39 10.55
N TYR A 162 -1.21 1.36 10.55
CA TYR A 162 -0.46 0.91 11.73
C TYR A 162 1.05 0.89 11.48
N ALA A 163 1.57 1.81 10.65
CA ALA A 163 2.99 1.87 10.26
C ALA A 163 3.96 1.85 11.47
N GLU A 164 3.61 2.56 12.53
CA GLU A 164 4.40 2.70 13.77
C GLU A 164 4.27 1.49 14.72
N CYS A 165 3.36 0.56 14.46
CA CYS A 165 3.18 -0.61 15.29
C CYS A 165 4.23 -1.69 15.00
N PRO A 166 4.69 -2.44 16.03
CA PRO A 166 5.55 -3.60 15.86
C PRO A 166 4.97 -4.61 14.86
N LEU A 167 5.85 -5.28 14.10
CA LEU A 167 5.43 -6.19 13.02
C LEU A 167 4.47 -7.29 13.51
N ASN A 168 4.72 -7.88 14.67
CA ASN A 168 3.86 -8.92 15.24
C ASN A 168 2.44 -8.43 15.57
N VAL A 169 2.29 -7.15 15.92
CA VAL A 169 0.99 -6.53 16.16
C VAL A 169 0.27 -6.30 14.83
N ARG A 170 0.99 -5.80 13.82
CA ARG A 170 0.45 -5.64 12.46
C ARG A 170 -0.01 -6.97 11.87
N GLU A 171 0.78 -8.04 11.99
CA GLU A 171 0.42 -9.38 11.50
C GLU A 171 -0.84 -9.94 12.18
N SER A 172 -0.92 -9.85 13.52
CA SER A 172 -2.11 -10.28 14.25
C SER A 172 -3.37 -9.52 13.82
N LEU A 173 -3.26 -8.20 13.63
CA LEU A 173 -4.37 -7.38 13.13
C LEU A 173 -4.73 -7.75 11.68
N ALA A 174 -3.73 -7.98 10.83
CA ALA A 174 -3.93 -8.37 9.44
C ALA A 174 -4.70 -9.69 9.33
N VAL A 175 -4.36 -10.70 10.15
CA VAL A 175 -5.12 -11.95 10.26
C VAL A 175 -6.57 -11.67 10.63
N GLN A 176 -6.81 -10.88 11.67
CA GLN A 176 -8.16 -10.57 12.14
C GLN A 176 -9.02 -9.90 11.05
N PHE A 177 -8.51 -8.82 10.44
CA PHE A 177 -9.22 -8.10 9.38
C PHE A 177 -9.39 -8.95 8.12
N PHE A 178 -8.39 -9.75 7.74
CA PHE A 178 -8.49 -10.66 6.62
C PHE A 178 -9.63 -11.67 6.82
N VAL A 179 -9.64 -12.37 7.97
CA VAL A 179 -10.68 -13.36 8.30
C VAL A 179 -12.06 -12.72 8.32
N ASP A 180 -12.22 -11.56 8.97
CA ASP A 180 -13.51 -10.85 9.03
C ASP A 180 -13.99 -10.34 7.67
N ALA A 181 -13.06 -10.11 6.74
CA ALA A 181 -13.38 -9.68 5.38
C ALA A 181 -13.75 -10.82 4.43
N ILE A 182 -13.42 -12.09 4.73
CA ILE A 182 -13.78 -13.25 3.90
C ILE A 182 -15.30 -13.35 3.78
N ARG A 183 -15.79 -13.51 2.54
CA ARG A 183 -17.23 -13.57 2.25
C ARG A 183 -17.83 -14.97 2.43
N ASP A 184 -17.06 -16.02 2.16
CA ASP A 184 -17.52 -17.39 2.33
C ASP A 184 -17.52 -17.78 3.82
N GLU A 185 -18.70 -17.96 4.40
CA GLU A 185 -18.87 -18.19 5.85
C GLU A 185 -18.11 -19.43 6.35
N ASP A 186 -18.15 -20.54 5.59
CA ASP A 186 -17.42 -21.77 5.98
C ASP A 186 -15.91 -21.50 6.06
N THR A 187 -15.35 -20.83 5.05
CA THR A 187 -13.92 -20.51 4.98
C THR A 187 -13.54 -19.51 6.07
N GLN A 188 -14.38 -18.50 6.32
CA GLN A 188 -14.19 -17.54 7.40
C GLN A 188 -14.15 -18.27 8.75
N LEU A 189 -15.18 -19.06 9.08
CA LEU A 189 -15.27 -19.75 10.37
C LEU A 189 -14.13 -20.75 10.56
N SER A 190 -13.82 -21.54 9.52
CA SER A 190 -12.71 -22.50 9.57
C SER A 190 -11.37 -21.81 9.80
N THR A 191 -11.14 -20.65 9.18
CA THR A 191 -9.90 -19.88 9.36
C THR A 191 -9.86 -19.20 10.73
N ARG A 192 -10.99 -18.70 11.24
CA ARG A 192 -11.10 -18.03 12.55
C ARG A 192 -10.79 -18.96 13.73
N LEU A 193 -11.12 -20.25 13.60
CA LEU A 193 -10.86 -21.25 14.63
C LEU A 193 -9.38 -21.64 14.76
N MET A 194 -8.54 -21.15 13.86
CA MET A 194 -7.11 -21.40 13.87
C MET A 194 -6.37 -20.23 14.52
N ASP A 195 -5.34 -20.54 15.31
CA ASP A 195 -4.51 -19.55 15.99
C ASP A 195 -3.36 -19.06 15.09
N PHE A 196 -3.69 -18.43 13.97
CA PHE A 196 -2.67 -17.86 13.08
C PHE A 196 -2.07 -16.58 13.66
N THR A 197 -0.75 -16.46 13.58
CA THR A 197 0.02 -15.29 14.02
C THR A 197 0.57 -14.47 12.86
N ASP A 198 0.42 -14.96 11.62
CA ASP A 198 0.86 -14.29 10.40
C ASP A 198 -0.17 -14.44 9.27
N LEU A 199 -0.32 -13.37 8.48
CA LEU A 199 -1.32 -13.28 7.42
C LEU A 199 -1.07 -14.34 6.32
N LYS A 200 0.19 -14.64 6.04
CA LYS A 200 0.58 -15.58 4.99
C LYS A 200 0.11 -17.00 5.30
N SER A 201 0.26 -17.45 6.54
CA SER A 201 -0.24 -18.74 7.02
C SER A 201 -1.77 -18.81 6.98
N ALA A 202 -2.45 -17.76 7.43
CA ALA A 202 -3.90 -17.67 7.36
C ALA A 202 -4.41 -17.77 5.91
N LEU A 203 -3.83 -16.99 4.99
CA LEU A 203 -4.14 -17.04 3.56
C LEU A 203 -3.92 -18.45 2.98
N ALA A 204 -2.75 -19.05 3.25
CA ALA A 204 -2.42 -20.37 2.74
C ALA A 204 -3.40 -21.45 3.22
N TYR A 205 -3.84 -21.36 4.48
CA TYR A 205 -4.87 -22.25 5.03
C TYR A 205 -6.22 -22.02 4.36
N SER A 206 -6.70 -20.77 4.29
CA SER A 206 -7.99 -20.45 3.67
C SER A 206 -8.06 -20.94 2.22
N MET A 207 -6.98 -20.76 1.45
CA MET A 207 -6.89 -21.29 0.09
C MET A 207 -6.96 -22.83 0.03
N LYS A 208 -6.26 -23.53 0.93
CA LYS A 208 -6.32 -25.00 1.02
C LYS A 208 -7.73 -25.47 1.40
N TYR A 209 -8.40 -24.75 2.29
CA TYR A 209 -9.76 -25.03 2.71
C TYR A 209 -10.74 -24.87 1.54
N GLU A 210 -10.69 -23.75 0.80
CA GLU A 210 -11.52 -23.54 -0.39
C GLU A 210 -11.34 -24.66 -1.43
N ALA A 211 -10.08 -25.02 -1.72
CA ALA A 211 -9.78 -26.11 -2.65
C ALA A 211 -10.34 -27.46 -2.17
N SER A 212 -10.19 -27.76 -0.89
CA SER A 212 -10.70 -29.01 -0.28
C SER A 212 -12.23 -29.05 -0.28
N LYS A 213 -12.89 -27.93 -0.01
CA LYS A 213 -14.35 -27.79 -0.04
C LYS A 213 -14.91 -28.04 -1.43
N VAL A 214 -14.26 -27.50 -2.47
CA VAL A 214 -14.64 -27.74 -3.86
C VAL A 214 -14.46 -29.22 -4.23
N ALA A 215 -13.32 -29.83 -3.86
CA ALA A 215 -13.05 -31.25 -4.12
C ALA A 215 -14.07 -32.18 -3.43
N SER A 216 -14.43 -31.88 -2.17
CA SER A 216 -15.44 -32.64 -1.42
C SER A 216 -16.82 -32.57 -2.08
N LYS A 217 -17.24 -31.37 -2.51
CA LYS A 217 -18.50 -31.21 -3.28
C LYS A 217 -18.48 -32.04 -4.57
N ILE A 218 -17.38 -32.02 -5.33
CA ILE A 218 -17.25 -32.84 -6.55
C ILE A 218 -17.35 -34.34 -6.20
N SER A 219 -16.67 -34.78 -5.13
CA SER A 219 -16.70 -36.18 -4.68
C SER A 219 -18.11 -36.66 -4.31
N MET A 220 -18.92 -35.83 -3.65
CA MET A 220 -20.29 -36.22 -3.28
C MET A 220 -21.23 -36.32 -4.49
N HIS A 221 -20.96 -35.57 -5.56
CA HIS A 221 -21.78 -35.58 -6.78
C HIS A 221 -21.33 -36.63 -7.81
N ALA A 222 -20.14 -37.22 -7.63
CA ALA A 222 -19.73 -38.38 -8.39
C ALA A 222 -20.58 -39.58 -7.96
N ARG A 223 -21.28 -40.23 -8.91
CA ARG A 223 -22.02 -41.47 -8.61
C ARG A 223 -21.04 -42.46 -7.99
N PRO A 224 -21.33 -43.04 -6.80
CA PRO A 224 -20.52 -44.13 -6.29
C PRO A 224 -20.52 -45.22 -7.34
N ILE A 225 -19.34 -45.62 -7.82
CA ILE A 225 -19.21 -46.84 -8.61
C ILE A 225 -19.66 -47.95 -7.65
N ARG A 226 -20.88 -48.46 -7.85
CA ARG A 226 -21.28 -49.72 -7.26
C ARG A 226 -20.35 -50.75 -7.87
N ILE A 227 -19.32 -51.13 -7.12
CA ILE A 227 -18.64 -52.39 -7.36
C ILE A 227 -19.68 -53.43 -6.95
N ASP A 228 -20.40 -53.98 -7.92
CA ASP A 228 -21.15 -55.20 -7.69
C ASP A 228 -20.13 -56.26 -7.29
N ASP A 229 -20.09 -56.61 -6.01
CA ASP A 229 -19.35 -57.75 -5.45
C ASP A 229 -19.97 -59.06 -5.97
N ASN A 230 -19.87 -59.30 -7.27
CA ASN A 230 -20.23 -60.56 -7.91
C ASN A 230 -19.03 -61.54 -7.95
N ALA A 231 -18.10 -61.39 -7.01
CA ALA A 231 -16.90 -62.22 -6.89
C ALA A 231 -16.94 -63.21 -5.72
N ASP A 232 -18.09 -63.45 -5.07
CA ASP A 232 -18.15 -64.24 -3.83
C ASP A 232 -19.16 -65.41 -3.82
N LYS A 233 -19.36 -66.09 -4.96
CA LYS A 233 -20.21 -67.32 -5.01
C LYS A 233 -19.67 -68.49 -5.85
N ARG A 234 -18.38 -68.54 -6.18
CA ARG A 234 -17.82 -69.67 -6.97
C ARG A 234 -16.58 -70.35 -6.39
N LYS A 235 -16.12 -70.00 -5.20
CA LYS A 235 -14.90 -70.59 -4.62
C LYS A 235 -15.13 -71.56 -3.45
N ASP A 236 -16.34 -71.66 -2.91
CA ASP A 236 -16.56 -72.45 -1.69
C ASP A 236 -16.87 -73.93 -1.93
N GLU A 237 -17.56 -74.30 -3.00
CA GLU A 237 -17.93 -75.72 -3.23
C GLU A 237 -16.70 -76.62 -3.46
N LYS A 238 -15.66 -76.08 -4.11
CA LYS A 238 -14.41 -76.81 -4.41
C LYS A 238 -13.51 -76.94 -3.17
N PHE A 239 -13.58 -75.97 -2.26
CA PHE A 239 -12.86 -76.01 -0.99
C PHE A 239 -13.53 -76.96 0.01
N GLU A 240 -14.86 -76.90 0.12
CA GLU A 240 -15.67 -77.81 0.94
C GLU A 240 -15.54 -79.28 0.49
N SER A 241 -15.51 -79.53 -0.81
CA SER A 241 -15.33 -80.89 -1.35
C SER A 241 -13.94 -81.46 -1.04
N ARG A 242 -12.89 -80.62 -1.02
CA ARG A 242 -11.53 -81.02 -0.62
C ARG A 242 -11.44 -81.30 0.88
N TRP A 243 -12.09 -80.47 1.69
CA TRP A 243 -12.14 -80.65 3.14
C TRP A 243 -12.88 -81.93 3.55
N LYS A 244 -14.05 -82.20 2.96
CA LYS A 244 -14.82 -83.43 3.24
C LYS A 244 -14.09 -84.72 2.87
N ASN A 245 -13.22 -84.70 1.84
CA ASN A 245 -12.41 -85.87 1.47
C ASN A 245 -11.24 -86.11 2.44
N TYR A 246 -10.63 -85.04 2.96
CA TYR A 246 -9.54 -85.15 3.94
C TYR A 246 -10.01 -85.83 5.24
N TYR A 247 -11.18 -85.45 5.76
CA TYR A 247 -11.76 -86.06 6.97
C TYR A 247 -12.21 -87.51 6.77
N ARG A 248 -12.68 -87.85 5.57
CA ARG A 248 -13.08 -89.23 5.23
C ARG A 248 -11.88 -90.18 5.15
N LEU A 249 -10.73 -89.67 4.71
CA LEU A 249 -9.46 -90.42 4.68
C LEU A 249 -8.82 -90.53 6.07
N ALA A 250 -8.95 -89.50 6.91
CA ALA A 250 -8.45 -89.50 8.29
C ALA A 250 -9.28 -90.41 9.22
N ALA A 251 -10.60 -90.53 9.01
CA ALA A 251 -11.48 -91.38 9.81
C ALA A 251 -11.41 -92.88 9.46
N GLY A 252 -10.72 -93.26 8.37
CA GLY A 252 -10.61 -94.65 7.89
C GLY A 252 -9.39 -95.44 8.38
N LYS A 253 -8.46 -94.82 9.13
CA LYS A 253 -7.23 -95.48 9.60
C LYS A 253 -6.96 -95.14 11.07
N GLY A 254 -7.58 -95.88 11.98
CA GLY A 254 -7.27 -95.77 13.41
C GLY A 254 -8.24 -96.45 14.36
N GLY A 255 -8.84 -97.57 13.94
CA GLY A 255 -9.71 -98.40 14.78
C GLY A 255 -9.11 -99.79 15.01
N ILE A 256 -8.52 -99.95 16.19
CA ILE A 256 -8.47 -101.17 17.03
C ILE A 256 -7.51 -102.30 16.64
N ARG A 257 -6.57 -102.60 17.56
CA ARG A 257 -6.54 -103.88 18.34
C ARG A 257 -5.50 -103.77 19.47
N THR A 258 -6.00 -103.70 20.70
CA THR A 258 -5.82 -104.66 21.83
C THR A 258 -4.64 -104.32 22.70
#